data_AF-A0A399SQ91-F1
#
_entry.id   AF-A0A399SQ91-F1
#
_cell.length_a   1.000
_cell.length_b   1.000
_cell.length_c   1.000
_cell.angle_alpha   90.00
_cell.angle_beta   90.00
_cell.angle_gamma   90.00
#
_symmetry.space_group_name_H-M   'P 1'
#
loop_
_entity.id
_entity.type
_entity.pdbx_description
1 polymer ?
#
loop_
_entity_poly.entity_id
_entity_poly.type
_entity_poly.pdbx_seq_one_letter_code
_entity_poly.pdbx_strand_id
1 'polypeptide(L)'
;YTWTVDGVEYLGTDGDTTVHYEGANCAPDTILNITVNDEPQPIVTNETICEDETYTWTVDGVEYPGTDGDTTVHYEGANCAPDTILNITVNDEPQPIVTNETICEDETYTWTVDGVEYPGTDGDTTVHYEGANCAPDTILNITVNDEPQPIVTNETICEDETYTWTVDGVEYLGTDGDTTVHYEGANCAPDTILNITVNDEPQPIVTNETICEDETYTWTVDGVEYLGTDGDTTVHYEGANCAPDTILNITVNDEPQP
;
A
#
# COMPACT_ATOMS: atom_id res chain seq x y z
N TYR A 1 -45.06 -37.20 39.08
CA TYR A 1 -45.45 -38.51 38.49
C TYR A 1 -46.76 -38.94 39.11
N THR A 2 -47.78 -39.29 38.32
CA THR A 2 -49.04 -39.81 38.86
C THR A 2 -49.02 -41.34 38.82
N TRP A 3 -49.13 -41.98 39.99
CA TRP A 3 -49.17 -43.43 40.05
C TRP A 3 -50.58 -43.93 39.77
N THR A 4 -50.72 -44.81 38.79
CA THR A 4 -52.03 -45.27 38.32
C THR A 4 -52.70 -46.26 39.29
N VAL A 5 -51.97 -46.78 40.26
CA VAL A 5 -52.49 -47.78 41.22
C VAL A 5 -53.35 -47.13 42.31
N ASP A 6 -52.92 -45.99 42.85
CA ASP A 6 -53.64 -45.25 43.89
C ASP A 6 -54.24 -43.92 43.39
N GLY A 7 -53.87 -43.50 42.17
CA GLY A 7 -54.30 -42.23 41.58
C GLY A 7 -53.62 -40.99 42.18
N VAL A 8 -52.57 -41.16 42.98
CA VAL A 8 -51.87 -40.08 43.67
C VAL A 8 -50.80 -39.48 42.76
N GLU A 9 -50.69 -38.15 42.78
CA GLU A 9 -49.58 -37.42 42.18
C GLU A 9 -48.44 -37.26 43.19
N TYR A 10 -47.25 -37.71 42.81
CA TYR A 10 -46.02 -37.62 43.56
C TYR A 10 -45.14 -36.50 42.97
N LEU A 11 -44.75 -35.54 43.80
CA LEU A 11 -43.96 -34.38 43.39
C LEU A 11 -42.47 -34.60 43.71
N GLY A 12 -41.58 -33.99 42.92
CA GLY A 12 -40.14 -34.06 43.19
C GLY A 12 -39.75 -33.47 44.56
N THR A 13 -40.55 -32.54 45.09
CA THR A 13 -40.38 -31.96 46.44
C THR A 13 -40.50 -32.97 47.58
N ASP A 14 -41.09 -34.13 47.31
CA ASP A 14 -41.29 -35.17 48.32
C ASP A 14 -40.01 -35.99 48.56
N GLY A 15 -38.98 -35.79 47.73
CA GLY A 15 -37.70 -36.51 47.78
C GLY A 15 -37.82 -38.00 47.47
N ASP A 16 -36.74 -38.73 47.70
CA ASP A 16 -36.73 -40.20 47.56
C ASP A 16 -37.81 -40.84 48.44
N THR A 17 -38.75 -41.56 47.81
CA THR A 17 -39.90 -42.14 48.50
C THR A 17 -40.19 -43.55 48.00
N THR A 18 -40.48 -44.45 48.94
CA THR A 18 -41.02 -45.78 48.65
C THR A 18 -42.46 -45.87 49.13
N VAL A 19 -43.38 -46.24 48.25
CA VAL A 19 -44.80 -46.41 48.55
C VAL A 19 -45.20 -47.86 48.35
N HIS A 20 -45.95 -48.39 49.32
CA HIS A 20 -46.51 -49.73 49.28
C HIS A 20 -48.03 -49.63 49.12
N TYR A 21 -48.60 -50.44 48.23
CA TYR A 21 -50.04 -50.56 48.07
C TYR A 21 -50.45 -52.02 48.14
N GLU A 22 -51.32 -52.35 49.09
CA GLU A 22 -51.79 -53.71 49.31
C GLU A 22 -52.87 -54.10 48.30
N GLY A 23 -52.71 -55.27 47.67
CA GLY A 23 -53.64 -55.77 46.66
C GLY A 23 -54.94 -56.29 47.27
N ALA A 24 -56.08 -55.77 46.81
CA ALA A 24 -57.40 -56.26 47.24
C ALA A 24 -57.78 -57.58 46.52
N ASN A 25 -58.58 -58.43 47.17
CA ASN A 25 -59.13 -59.68 46.59
C ASN A 25 -58.07 -60.66 46.04
N CYS A 26 -57.01 -60.89 46.81
CA CYS A 26 -55.87 -61.76 46.44
C CYS A 26 -55.07 -61.25 45.23
N ALA A 27 -55.21 -59.99 44.84
CA ALA A 27 -54.26 -59.34 43.94
C ALA A 27 -52.91 -59.18 44.65
N PRO A 28 -51.78 -59.20 43.92
CA PRO A 28 -50.47 -58.97 44.51
C PRO A 28 -50.31 -57.50 44.97
N ASP A 29 -49.56 -57.31 46.04
CA ASP A 29 -49.13 -55.98 46.47
C ASP A 29 -48.19 -55.36 45.43
N THR A 30 -48.24 -54.04 45.33
CA THR A 30 -47.37 -53.28 44.43
C THR A 30 -46.53 -52.30 45.23
N ILE A 31 -45.30 -52.09 44.76
CA ILE A 31 -44.34 -51.17 45.37
C ILE A 31 -43.90 -50.18 44.31
N LEU A 32 -43.96 -48.90 44.64
CA LEU A 32 -43.41 -47.81 43.84
C LEU A 32 -42.17 -47.27 44.54
N ASN A 33 -41.02 -47.33 43.86
CA ASN A 33 -39.80 -46.64 44.31
C ASN A 33 -39.60 -45.41 43.42
N ILE A 34 -39.65 -44.23 44.02
CA ILE A 34 -39.33 -42.97 43.37
C ILE A 34 -37.97 -42.53 43.89
N THR A 35 -37.07 -42.24 42.96
CA THR A 35 -35.81 -41.57 43.24
C THR A 35 -35.86 -40.19 42.61
N VAL A 36 -35.61 -39.16 43.41
CA VAL A 36 -35.50 -37.77 42.98
C VAL A 36 -34.01 -37.46 42.90
N ASN A 37 -33.55 -37.13 41.70
CA ASN A 37 -32.18 -36.66 41.52
C ASN A 37 -32.15 -35.15 41.73
N ASP A 38 -31.06 -34.68 42.34
CA ASP A 38 -30.79 -33.24 42.41
C ASP A 38 -30.66 -32.66 41.00
N GLU A 39 -31.11 -31.42 40.86
CA GLU A 39 -30.89 -30.67 39.64
C GLU A 39 -29.38 -30.47 39.40
N PRO A 40 -28.90 -30.64 38.16
CA PRO A 40 -27.51 -30.35 37.84
C PRO A 40 -27.12 -28.90 38.14
N GLN A 41 -25.83 -28.67 38.40
CA GLN A 41 -25.31 -27.31 38.54
C GLN A 41 -25.51 -26.50 37.25
N PRO A 42 -25.83 -25.20 37.33
CA PRO A 42 -26.09 -24.38 36.16
C PRO A 42 -24.84 -24.23 35.29
N ILE A 43 -25.07 -24.12 33.98
CA ILE A 43 -24.03 -23.82 32.99
C ILE A 43 -23.95 -22.31 32.83
N VAL A 44 -22.74 -21.74 32.96
CA VAL A 44 -22.52 -20.30 32.86
C VAL A 44 -21.74 -19.96 31.59
N THR A 45 -22.28 -19.04 30.80
CA THR A 45 -21.62 -18.39 29.67
C THR A 45 -21.29 -16.95 30.07
N ASN A 46 -20.03 -16.54 29.91
CA ASN A 46 -19.64 -15.14 30.06
C ASN A 46 -19.21 -14.63 28.69
N GLU A 47 -19.73 -13.47 28.32
CA GLU A 47 -19.44 -12.82 27.04
C GLU A 47 -19.04 -11.37 27.29
N THR A 48 -18.20 -10.82 26.42
CA THR A 48 -17.82 -9.40 26.46
C THR A 48 -17.98 -8.81 25.07
N ILE A 49 -18.79 -7.76 24.97
CA ILE A 49 -19.09 -7.06 23.71
C ILE A 49 -18.89 -5.55 23.89
N CYS A 50 -18.88 -4.80 22.79
CA CYS A 50 -18.94 -3.34 22.82
C CYS A 50 -20.36 -2.78 22.72
N GLU A 51 -20.51 -1.49 23.03
CA GLU A 51 -21.82 -0.80 23.07
C GLU A 51 -22.58 -0.82 21.74
N ASP A 52 -21.85 -0.91 20.62
CA ASP A 52 -22.33 -0.98 19.24
C ASP A 52 -22.50 -2.42 18.71
N GLU A 53 -21.98 -3.43 19.42
CA GLU A 53 -22.06 -4.83 19.07
C GLU A 53 -23.34 -5.51 19.60
N THR A 54 -23.66 -6.69 19.06
CA THR A 54 -24.75 -7.54 19.55
C THR A 54 -24.28 -8.97 19.76
N TYR A 55 -24.82 -9.64 20.78
CA TYR A 55 -24.59 -11.05 21.03
C TYR A 55 -25.86 -11.87 20.89
N THR A 56 -25.88 -12.84 19.96
CA THR A 56 -26.97 -13.82 19.87
C THR A 56 -26.68 -15.01 20.78
N TRP A 57 -27.47 -15.17 21.85
CA TRP A 57 -27.30 -16.31 22.72
C TRP A 57 -27.98 -17.55 22.13
N THR A 58 -27.20 -18.62 21.93
CA THR A 58 -27.69 -19.83 21.26
C THR A 58 -28.73 -20.63 22.07
N VAL A 59 -28.87 -20.37 23.36
CA VAL A 59 -29.79 -21.10 24.25
C VAL A 59 -31.24 -20.70 24.00
N ASP A 60 -31.51 -19.40 23.88
CA ASP A 60 -32.87 -18.85 23.66
C ASP A 60 -33.06 -18.24 22.26
N GLY A 61 -31.97 -18.04 21.51
CA GLY A 61 -31.97 -17.43 20.19
C GLY A 61 -32.20 -15.92 20.22
N VAL A 62 -32.06 -15.27 21.37
CA VAL A 62 -32.28 -13.83 21.54
C VAL A 62 -30.98 -13.06 21.26
N GLU A 63 -31.12 -11.90 20.63
CA GLU A 63 -30.05 -10.93 20.44
C GLU A 63 -30.03 -9.95 21.61
N TYR A 64 -28.84 -9.77 22.18
CA TYR A 64 -28.56 -8.88 23.29
C TYR A 64 -27.66 -7.75 22.79
N PRO A 65 -28.19 -6.53 22.60
CA PRO A 65 -27.40 -5.41 22.11
C PRO A 65 -26.56 -4.79 23.22
N GLY A 66 -25.33 -4.38 22.90
CA GLY A 66 -24.43 -3.68 23.82
C GLY A 66 -25.04 -2.41 24.42
N THR A 67 -25.92 -1.73 23.68
CA THR A 67 -26.66 -0.55 24.16
C THR A 67 -27.48 -0.78 25.44
N ASP A 68 -27.78 -2.03 25.79
CA ASP A 68 -28.50 -2.37 27.03
C ASP A 68 -27.58 -2.38 28.27
N GLY A 69 -26.26 -2.33 28.07
CA GLY A 69 -25.24 -2.42 29.11
C GLY A 69 -25.08 -3.82 29.72
N ASP A 70 -24.29 -3.90 30.80
CA ASP A 70 -24.06 -5.15 31.53
C ASP A 70 -25.36 -5.85 31.90
N THR A 71 -25.51 -7.11 31.47
CA THR A 71 -26.76 -7.87 31.61
C THR A 71 -26.50 -9.30 32.05
N THR A 72 -27.35 -9.81 32.96
CA THR A 72 -27.40 -11.22 33.34
C THR A 72 -28.76 -11.81 33.00
N VAL A 73 -28.75 -12.94 32.29
CA VAL A 73 -29.96 -13.67 31.88
C VAL A 73 -29.94 -15.08 32.46
N HIS A 74 -31.10 -15.52 32.94
CA HIS A 74 -31.32 -16.87 33.43
C HIS A 74 -32.32 -17.59 32.53
N TYR A 75 -32.00 -18.83 32.14
CA TYR A 75 -32.88 -19.67 31.33
C TYR A 75 -33.00 -21.07 31.95
N GLU A 76 -34.23 -21.45 32.26
CA GLU A 76 -34.57 -22.64 33.04
C GLU A 76 -34.42 -23.93 32.22
N GLY A 77 -33.76 -24.93 32.82
CA GLY A 77 -33.55 -26.24 32.21
C GLY A 77 -34.82 -27.09 32.19
N ALA A 78 -35.24 -27.54 31.01
CA ALA A 78 -36.37 -28.47 30.91
C ALA A 78 -35.96 -29.92 31.19
N ASN A 79 -36.87 -30.71 31.79
CA ASN A 79 -36.69 -32.15 32.02
C ASN A 79 -35.43 -32.53 32.82
N CYS A 80 -35.15 -31.81 33.92
CA CYS A 80 -33.94 -32.01 34.75
C CYS A 80 -32.62 -31.73 34.02
N ALA A 81 -32.66 -31.03 32.89
CA ALA A 81 -31.46 -30.42 32.32
C ALA A 81 -30.96 -29.30 33.26
N PRO A 82 -29.66 -28.99 33.25
CA PRO A 82 -29.15 -27.85 34.00
C PRO A 82 -29.79 -26.54 33.52
N ASP A 83 -30.04 -25.64 34.47
CA ASP A 83 -30.23 -24.21 34.18
C ASP A 83 -29.02 -23.63 33.43
N THR A 84 -29.27 -22.54 32.71
CA THR A 84 -28.24 -21.82 31.98
C THR A 84 -28.27 -20.34 32.34
N ILE A 85 -27.07 -19.75 32.47
CA ILE A 85 -26.89 -18.36 32.86
C ILE A 85 -25.97 -17.70 31.84
N LEU A 86 -26.36 -16.54 31.33
CA LEU A 86 -25.55 -15.67 30.48
C LEU A 86 -25.19 -14.42 31.27
N ASN A 87 -23.90 -14.08 31.34
CA ASN A 87 -23.41 -12.79 31.80
C ASN A 87 -22.76 -12.07 30.63
N ILE A 88 -23.29 -10.90 30.26
CA ILE A 88 -22.70 -10.01 29.27
C ILE A 88 -22.07 -8.85 30.02
N THR A 89 -20.80 -8.58 29.75
CA THR A 89 -20.12 -7.34 30.12
C THR A 89 -19.99 -6.47 28.87
N VAL A 90 -20.39 -5.20 28.96
CA VAL A 90 -20.31 -4.25 27.85
C VAL A 90 -19.18 -3.27 28.12
N ASN A 91 -18.29 -3.12 27.15
CA ASN A 91 -17.26 -2.09 27.15
C ASN A 91 -17.70 -0.87 26.33
N ASP A 92 -17.26 0.31 26.75
CA ASP A 92 -17.37 1.53 25.93
C ASP A 92 -16.56 1.36 24.63
N GLU A 93 -17.07 1.92 23.53
CA GLU A 93 -16.33 1.92 22.27
C GLU A 93 -15.13 2.87 22.38
N PRO A 94 -13.93 2.44 21.95
CA PRO A 94 -12.78 3.34 21.89
C PRO A 94 -13.01 4.50 20.91
N GLN A 95 -12.33 5.63 21.14
CA GLN A 95 -12.39 6.75 20.21
C GLN A 95 -11.84 6.37 18.82
N PRO A 96 -12.44 6.85 17.72
CA PRO A 96 -11.97 6.54 16.37
C PRO A 96 -10.54 7.02 16.10
N ILE A 97 -9.80 6.25 15.29
CA ILE A 97 -8.49 6.63 14.78
C ILE A 97 -8.67 7.30 13.41
N VAL A 98 -8.13 8.51 13.25
CA VAL A 98 -8.25 9.28 12.00
C VAL A 98 -6.90 9.36 11.28
N THR A 99 -6.87 8.94 10.03
CA THR A 99 -5.78 9.14 9.08
C THR A 99 -6.17 10.21 8.08
N ASN A 100 -5.30 11.21 7.89
CA ASN A 100 -5.48 12.22 6.84
C ASN A 100 -4.32 12.09 5.86
N GLU A 101 -4.64 12.02 4.58
CA GLU A 101 -3.69 11.88 3.50
C GLU A 101 -3.95 12.95 2.45
N THR A 102 -2.89 13.35 1.74
CA THR A 102 -2.99 14.29 0.63
C THR A 102 -2.25 13.74 -0.57
N ILE A 103 -2.94 13.60 -1.69
CA ILE A 103 -2.41 13.05 -2.95
C ILE A 103 -2.76 13.98 -4.12
N CYS A 104 -2.17 13.74 -5.29
CA CYS A 104 -2.57 14.41 -6.53
C CYS A 104 -3.53 13.57 -7.37
N GLU A 105 -4.19 14.20 -8.36
CA GLU A 105 -5.20 13.55 -9.22
C GLU A 105 -4.68 12.30 -9.96
N ASP A 106 -3.38 12.25 -10.24
CA ASP A 106 -2.65 11.18 -10.92
C ASP A 106 -2.06 10.13 -9.96
N GLU A 107 -2.07 10.39 -8.66
CA GLU A 107 -1.54 9.49 -7.64
C GLU A 107 -2.60 8.55 -7.06
N THR A 108 -2.16 7.52 -6.34
CA THR A 108 -3.03 6.61 -5.60
C THR A 108 -2.54 6.43 -4.16
N TYR A 109 -3.48 6.20 -3.24
CA TYR A 109 -3.17 5.85 -1.86
C TYR A 109 -3.73 4.47 -1.50
N THR A 110 -2.86 3.55 -1.07
CA THR A 110 -3.29 2.27 -0.50
C THR A 110 -3.48 2.39 0.99
N TRP A 111 -4.72 2.27 1.46
CA TRP A 111 -4.98 2.32 2.90
C TRP A 111 -4.76 0.95 3.52
N THR A 112 -3.86 0.89 4.50
CA THR A 112 -3.46 -0.40 5.11
C THR A 112 -4.56 -1.08 5.93
N VAL A 113 -5.62 -0.36 6.30
CA VAL A 113 -6.70 -0.89 7.15
C VAL A 113 -7.58 -1.87 6.37
N ASP A 114 -8.01 -1.49 5.17
CA ASP A 114 -8.87 -2.31 4.31
C ASP A 114 -8.12 -2.92 3.11
N GLY A 115 -6.91 -2.47 2.84
CA GLY A 115 -6.09 -2.90 1.71
C GLY A 115 -6.60 -2.37 0.36
N VAL A 116 -7.46 -1.36 0.36
CA VAL A 116 -8.03 -0.76 -0.85
C VAL A 116 -7.13 0.35 -1.35
N GLU A 117 -7.03 0.46 -2.68
CA GLU A 117 -6.37 1.56 -3.36
C GLU A 117 -7.40 2.63 -3.72
N TYR A 118 -7.09 3.87 -3.35
CA TYR A 118 -7.91 5.05 -3.55
C TYR A 118 -7.22 5.95 -4.58
N PRO A 119 -7.73 6.04 -5.82
CA PRO A 119 -7.13 6.86 -6.86
C PRO A 119 -7.51 8.33 -6.68
N GLY A 120 -6.57 9.24 -6.94
CA GLY A 120 -6.78 10.69 -6.91
C GLY A 120 -7.90 11.14 -7.86
N THR A 121 -8.15 10.40 -8.95
CA THR A 121 -9.24 10.67 -9.89
C THR A 121 -10.64 10.66 -9.27
N ASP A 122 -10.79 10.04 -8.09
CA ASP A 122 -12.08 10.00 -7.37
C ASP A 122 -12.35 11.30 -6.59
N GLY A 123 -11.33 12.16 -6.45
CA GLY A 123 -11.40 13.41 -5.68
C GLY A 123 -11.40 13.20 -4.17
N ASP A 124 -11.67 14.29 -3.44
CA ASP A 124 -11.75 14.27 -1.97
C ASP A 124 -12.70 13.18 -1.47
N THR A 125 -12.19 12.30 -0.61
CA THR A 125 -12.91 11.10 -0.16
C THR A 125 -12.75 10.91 1.36
N THR A 126 -13.84 10.52 2.02
CA THR A 126 -13.83 10.05 3.41
C THR A 126 -14.34 8.62 3.46
N VAL A 127 -13.59 7.74 4.13
CA VAL A 127 -13.92 6.33 4.31
C VAL A 127 -13.99 6.02 5.79
N HIS A 128 -15.00 5.23 6.17
CA HIS A 128 -15.17 4.70 7.51
C HIS A 128 -15.00 3.19 7.49
N TYR A 129 -14.25 2.66 8.44
CA TYR A 129 -14.05 1.22 8.62
C TYR A 129 -14.27 0.86 10.08
N GLU A 130 -15.25 -0.02 10.30
CA GLU A 130 -15.75 -0.43 11.60
C GLU A 130 -14.75 -1.35 12.31
N GLY A 131 -14.46 -1.04 13.57
CA GLY A 131 -13.63 -1.88 14.43
C GLY A 131 -14.39 -3.15 14.85
N ALA A 132 -13.70 -4.28 14.96
CA ALA A 132 -14.31 -5.52 15.45
C ALA A 132 -13.76 -5.92 16.82
N ASN A 133 -14.59 -6.52 17.67
CA ASN A 133 -14.22 -6.97 19.01
C ASN A 133 -13.68 -5.82 19.86
N CYS A 134 -14.41 -4.70 19.90
CA CYS A 134 -14.00 -3.50 20.64
C CYS A 134 -12.69 -2.86 20.16
N ALA A 135 -12.30 -3.07 18.90
CA ALA A 135 -11.28 -2.24 18.29
C ALA A 135 -11.88 -0.86 17.95
N PRO A 136 -11.10 0.24 17.99
CA PRO A 136 -11.58 1.53 17.53
C PRO A 136 -11.97 1.47 16.06
N ASP A 137 -13.05 2.17 15.73
CA ASP A 137 -13.33 2.60 14.36
C ASP A 137 -12.14 3.36 13.76
N THR A 138 -12.01 3.26 12.45
CA THR A 138 -10.97 3.97 11.71
C THR A 138 -11.58 4.80 10.59
N ILE A 139 -11.03 6.00 10.40
CA ILE A 139 -11.51 6.98 9.43
C ILE A 139 -10.33 7.42 8.58
N LEU A 140 -10.48 7.33 7.26
CA LEU A 140 -9.55 7.88 6.29
C LEU A 140 -10.15 9.13 5.65
N ASN A 141 -9.43 10.24 5.66
CA ASN A 141 -9.74 11.42 4.87
C ASN A 141 -8.63 11.62 3.84
N ILE A 142 -8.97 11.57 2.56
CA ILE A 142 -8.09 11.89 1.44
C ILE A 142 -8.48 13.27 0.92
N THR A 143 -7.50 14.15 0.82
CA THR A 143 -7.61 15.40 0.07
C THR A 143 -6.84 15.26 -1.23
N VAL A 144 -7.46 15.59 -2.34
CA VAL A 144 -6.85 15.52 -3.67
C VAL A 144 -6.54 16.93 -4.17
N ASN A 145 -5.29 17.14 -4.58
CA ASN A 145 -4.87 18.37 -5.25
C ASN A 145 -4.80 18.16 -6.76
N ASP A 146 -5.07 19.23 -7.51
CA ASP A 146 -4.80 19.28 -8.95
C ASP A 146 -3.32 18.99 -9.22
N GLU A 147 -3.06 18.23 -10.30
CA GLU A 147 -1.71 18.00 -10.78
C GLU A 147 -1.05 19.33 -11.21
N PRO A 148 0.17 19.64 -10.74
CA PRO A 148 0.90 20.80 -11.19
C PRO A 148 1.20 20.75 -12.70
N GLN A 149 1.31 21.92 -13.33
CA GLN A 149 1.72 21.98 -14.74
C GLN A 149 3.14 21.45 -14.93
N PRO A 150 3.41 20.72 -16.03
CA PRO A 150 4.72 20.13 -16.27
C PRO A 150 5.79 21.19 -16.54
N ILE A 151 7.02 20.89 -16.10
CA ILE A 151 8.21 21.70 -16.37
C ILE A 151 8.89 21.19 -17.63
N VAL A 152 9.00 22.04 -18.65
CA VAL A 152 9.62 21.68 -19.94
C VAL A 152 11.02 22.25 -20.05
N THR A 153 12.00 21.39 -20.30
CA THR A 153 13.38 21.73 -20.66
C THR A 153 13.59 21.45 -22.15
N ASN A 154 14.12 22.41 -22.89
CA ASN A 154 14.50 22.21 -24.28
C ASN A 154 16.01 22.40 -24.40
N GLU A 155 16.68 21.45 -25.00
CA GLU A 155 18.12 21.44 -25.19
C GLU A 155 18.46 21.20 -26.65
N THR A 156 19.60 21.71 -27.10
CA THR A 156 20.07 21.50 -28.48
C THR A 156 21.54 21.10 -28.44
N ILE A 157 21.84 19.93 -29.01
CA ILE A 157 23.19 19.36 -29.07
C ILE A 157 23.55 18.98 -30.51
N CYS A 158 24.82 18.68 -30.76
CA CYS A 158 25.25 18.07 -32.02
C CYS A 158 25.36 16.54 -31.95
N GLU A 159 25.45 15.88 -33.12
CA GLU A 159 25.54 14.42 -33.23
C GLU A 159 26.70 13.79 -32.43
N ASP A 160 27.79 14.53 -32.23
CA ASP A 160 28.99 14.17 -31.47
C ASP A 160 28.97 14.60 -30.00
N GLU A 161 27.99 15.41 -29.60
CA GLU A 161 27.84 15.94 -28.25
C GLU A 161 26.95 15.04 -27.37
N THR A 162 26.96 15.32 -26.06
CA THR A 162 26.13 14.64 -25.08
C THR A 162 25.51 15.64 -24.11
N TYR A 163 24.34 15.28 -23.58
CA TYR A 163 23.67 16.07 -22.54
C TYR A 163 23.28 15.19 -21.36
N THR A 164 23.76 15.53 -20.16
CA THR A 164 23.31 14.87 -18.93
C THR A 164 22.13 15.64 -18.35
N TRP A 165 20.95 15.00 -18.32
CA TRP A 165 19.78 15.62 -17.71
C TRP A 165 19.79 15.42 -16.20
N THR A 166 19.70 16.50 -15.44
CA THR A 166 19.83 16.44 -13.98
C THR A 166 18.64 15.79 -13.27
N VAL A 167 17.51 15.62 -13.95
CA VAL A 167 16.29 15.07 -13.35
C VAL A 167 16.42 13.56 -13.15
N ASP A 168 16.83 12.82 -14.18
CA ASP A 168 17.01 11.37 -14.13
C ASP A 168 18.48 10.94 -14.00
N GLY A 169 19.42 11.86 -14.21
CA GLY A 169 20.86 11.59 -14.19
C GLY A 169 21.36 10.82 -15.42
N VAL A 170 20.54 10.74 -16.48
CA VAL A 170 20.87 10.00 -17.70
C VAL A 170 21.64 10.92 -18.67
N GLU A 171 22.64 10.33 -19.32
CA GLU A 171 23.36 10.96 -20.43
C GLU A 171 22.68 10.59 -21.75
N TYR A 172 22.32 11.62 -22.51
CA TYR A 172 21.69 11.53 -23.82
C TYR A 172 22.72 11.85 -24.90
N LEU A 173 22.86 10.96 -25.88
CA LEU A 173 23.86 11.06 -26.93
C LEU A 173 23.26 11.73 -28.16
N GLY A 174 24.01 12.64 -28.80
CA GLY A 174 23.63 13.23 -30.08
C GLY A 174 23.38 12.18 -31.16
N THR A 175 24.10 11.07 -31.13
CA THR A 175 23.95 9.95 -32.07
C THR A 175 22.56 9.30 -32.06
N ASP A 176 21.77 9.52 -31.01
CA ASP A 176 20.42 8.97 -30.87
C ASP A 176 19.36 9.82 -31.61
N GLY A 177 19.73 11.02 -32.07
CA GLY A 177 18.85 11.97 -32.75
C GLY A 177 17.87 12.68 -31.81
N ASP A 178 16.90 13.40 -32.41
CA ASP A 178 15.86 14.11 -31.66
C ASP A 178 15.10 13.17 -30.71
N THR A 179 14.99 13.57 -29.44
CA THR A 179 14.29 12.77 -28.43
C THR A 179 13.46 13.62 -27.48
N THR A 180 12.35 13.04 -27.02
CA THR A 180 11.51 13.59 -25.96
C THR A 180 11.41 12.58 -24.83
N VAL A 181 11.71 13.01 -23.62
CA VAL A 181 11.67 12.20 -22.41
C VAL A 181 10.68 12.81 -21.42
N HIS A 182 9.88 11.94 -20.82
CA HIS A 182 8.96 12.28 -19.74
C HIS A 182 9.45 11.65 -18.45
N TYR A 183 9.43 12.41 -17.36
CA TYR A 183 9.77 11.95 -16.03
C TYR A 183 8.67 12.41 -15.06
N GLU A 184 8.02 11.43 -14.46
CA GLU A 184 6.86 11.60 -13.57
C GLU A 184 7.27 12.23 -12.24
N GLY A 185 6.54 13.25 -11.83
CA GLY A 185 6.67 13.83 -10.49
C GLY A 185 6.19 12.86 -9.42
N ALA A 186 6.67 13.03 -8.18
CA ALA A 186 6.19 12.23 -7.05
C ALA A 186 5.83 13.14 -5.87
N ASN A 187 4.83 12.74 -5.10
CA ASN A 187 4.26 13.50 -3.99
C ASN A 187 3.80 14.89 -4.46
N CYS A 188 2.97 14.92 -5.51
CA CYS A 188 2.50 16.17 -6.11
C CYS A 188 3.60 17.10 -6.63
N ALA A 189 4.77 16.56 -7.01
CA ALA A 189 5.74 17.33 -7.78
C ALA A 189 5.27 17.42 -9.24
N PRO A 190 5.57 18.51 -9.97
CA PRO A 190 5.26 18.58 -11.39
C PRO A 190 6.03 17.52 -12.16
N ASP A 191 5.37 16.93 -13.16
CA ASP A 191 6.02 16.22 -14.24
C ASP A 191 7.09 17.07 -14.91
N THR A 192 8.11 16.41 -15.43
CA THR A 192 9.18 17.09 -16.17
C THR A 192 9.36 16.46 -17.54
N ILE A 193 9.56 17.32 -18.53
CA ILE A 193 9.70 16.94 -19.94
C ILE A 193 11.01 17.50 -20.45
N LEU A 194 11.82 16.64 -21.06
CA LEU A 194 13.02 17.03 -21.78
C LEU A 194 12.78 16.86 -23.28
N ASN A 195 12.99 17.91 -24.06
CA ASN A 195 13.08 17.82 -25.52
C ASN A 195 14.52 18.12 -25.94
N ILE A 196 15.16 17.17 -26.59
CA ILE A 196 16.47 17.32 -27.20
C ILE A 196 16.27 17.44 -28.71
N THR A 197 16.83 18.49 -29.29
CA THR A 197 17.01 18.61 -30.75
C THR A 197 18.47 18.38 -31.08
N VAL A 198 18.74 17.49 -32.03
CA VAL A 198 20.08 17.19 -32.50
C VAL A 198 20.30 17.86 -33.84
N ASN A 199 21.40 18.61 -33.96
CA ASN A 199 21.85 19.15 -35.22
C ASN A 199 22.95 18.27 -35.83
N ASP A 200 22.92 18.13 -37.15
CA ASP A 200 24.03 17.53 -37.90
C ASP A 200 25.34 18.25 -37.61
N GLU A 201 26.42 17.49 -37.48
CA GLU A 201 27.75 18.06 -37.36
C GLU A 201 28.13 18.80 -38.65
N PRO A 202 28.58 20.07 -38.57
CA PRO A 202 29.08 20.78 -39.74
C PRO A 202 30.32 20.10 -40.32
N GLN A 203 30.50 20.18 -41.64
CA GLN A 203 31.70 19.66 -42.29
C GLN A 203 32.99 20.31 -41.75
N PRO A 204 34.08 19.54 -41.56
CA PRO A 204 35.31 20.05 -40.98
C PRO A 204 36.00 21.08 -41.89
N ILE A 205 36.60 22.09 -41.28
CA ILE A 205 37.40 23.11 -41.95
C ILE A 205 38.85 22.63 -42.02
N VAL A 206 39.34 22.39 -43.23
CA VAL A 206 40.71 21.91 -43.47
C VAL A 206 41.63 23.06 -43.87
N THR A 207 42.72 23.23 -43.11
CA THR A 207 43.84 24.13 -43.43
C THR A 207 45.03 23.28 -43.86
N ASN A 208 45.58 23.55 -45.05
CA ASN A 208 46.80 22.89 -45.51
C ASN A 208 47.90 23.95 -45.60
N GLU A 209 49.04 23.68 -44.98
CA GLU A 209 50.19 24.57 -44.95
C GLU A 209 51.45 23.82 -45.39
N THR A 210 52.38 24.52 -46.02
CA THR A 210 53.66 23.95 -46.44
C THR A 210 54.79 24.83 -45.95
N ILE A 211 55.68 24.26 -45.14
CA ILE A 211 56.82 24.96 -44.52
C ILE A 211 58.14 24.26 -44.86
N CYS A 212 59.25 24.96 -44.74
CA CYS A 212 60.59 24.38 -44.80
C CYS A 212 61.02 23.80 -43.43
N GLU A 213 62.04 22.94 -43.41
CA GLU A 213 62.55 22.32 -42.18
C GLU A 213 63.02 23.33 -41.11
N ASP A 214 63.39 24.56 -41.52
CA ASP A 214 63.82 25.66 -40.66
C ASP A 214 62.72 26.71 -40.34
N GLU A 215 61.50 26.51 -40.85
CA GLU A 215 60.36 27.40 -40.64
C GLU A 215 59.43 26.92 -39.50
N THR A 216 58.55 27.81 -39.04
CA THR A 216 57.51 27.50 -38.06
C THR A 216 56.17 28.03 -38.54
N TYR A 217 55.08 27.37 -38.11
CA TYR A 217 53.73 27.81 -38.36
C TYR A 217 52.93 27.87 -37.05
N THR A 218 52.35 29.02 -36.76
CA THR A 218 51.41 29.15 -35.63
C THR A 218 49.98 28.99 -36.12
N TRP A 219 49.31 27.95 -35.66
CA TRP A 219 47.92 27.73 -36.03
C TRP A 219 47.00 28.58 -35.15
N THR A 220 46.11 29.35 -35.78
CA THR A 220 45.26 30.30 -35.06
C THR A 220 44.15 29.65 -34.25
N VAL A 221 43.84 28.37 -34.51
CA VAL A 221 42.74 27.67 -33.83
C VAL A 221 43.11 27.31 -32.40
N ASP A 222 44.27 26.66 -32.20
CA ASP A 222 44.75 26.24 -30.88
C ASP A 222 45.83 27.17 -30.30
N GLY A 223 46.39 28.07 -31.13
CA GLY A 223 47.47 28.98 -30.76
C GLY A 223 48.84 28.30 -30.63
N VAL A 224 48.99 27.06 -31.10
CA VAL A 224 50.22 26.28 -31.00
C VAL A 224 51.16 26.60 -32.17
N GLU A 225 52.47 26.66 -31.89
CA GLU A 225 53.54 26.75 -32.89
C GLU A 225 54.03 25.35 -33.26
N TYR A 226 54.03 25.05 -34.56
CA TYR A 226 54.49 23.81 -35.16
C TYR A 226 55.83 24.05 -35.88
N LEU A 227 56.81 23.20 -35.63
CA LEU A 227 58.18 23.34 -36.15
C LEU A 227 58.38 22.47 -37.40
N GLY A 228 59.06 23.00 -38.42
CA GLY A 228 59.45 22.22 -39.61
C GLY A 228 60.30 20.99 -39.27
N THR A 229 61.05 21.03 -38.17
CA THR A 229 61.85 19.89 -37.67
C THR A 229 61.02 18.69 -37.21
N ASP A 230 59.72 18.87 -36.97
CA ASP A 230 58.82 17.80 -36.52
C ASP A 230 58.32 16.94 -37.70
N GLY A 231 58.57 17.38 -38.93
CA GLY A 231 58.13 16.72 -40.15
C GLY A 231 56.63 16.88 -40.44
N ASP A 232 56.14 16.15 -41.44
CA ASP A 232 54.72 16.15 -41.82
C ASP A 232 53.83 15.80 -40.62
N THR A 233 52.83 16.64 -40.34
CA THR A 233 51.95 16.51 -39.18
C THR A 233 50.51 16.83 -39.56
N THR A 234 49.56 16.05 -39.01
CA THR A 234 48.13 16.35 -39.05
C THR A 234 47.62 16.55 -37.63
N VAL A 235 46.90 17.65 -37.39
CA VAL A 235 46.28 17.98 -36.11
C VAL A 235 44.78 18.14 -36.29
N HIS A 236 44.03 17.59 -35.34
CA HIS A 236 42.57 17.72 -35.25
C HIS A 236 42.24 18.56 -34.02
N TYR A 237 41.33 19.51 -34.17
CA TYR A 237 40.78 20.31 -33.08
C TYR A 237 39.26 20.30 -33.17
N GLU A 238 38.63 19.77 -32.13
CA GLU A 238 37.19 19.54 -32.03
C GLU A 238 36.43 20.84 -31.84
N GLY A 239 35.36 21.00 -32.60
CA GLY A 239 34.42 22.10 -32.41
C GLY A 239 33.66 21.98 -31.09
N ALA A 240 33.09 23.08 -30.60
CA ALA A 240 32.23 23.05 -29.42
C ALA A 240 30.93 23.81 -29.69
N ASN A 241 29.82 23.35 -29.14
CA ASN A 241 28.47 23.88 -29.36
C ASN A 241 28.14 23.90 -30.86
N CYS A 242 28.30 22.76 -31.52
CA CYS A 242 28.04 22.64 -32.96
C CYS A 242 28.91 23.51 -33.87
N ALA A 243 30.12 23.88 -33.43
CA ALA A 243 31.11 24.46 -34.34
C ALA A 243 31.74 23.34 -35.20
N PRO A 244 32.13 23.62 -36.46
CA PRO A 244 32.85 22.64 -37.26
C PRO A 244 34.19 22.27 -36.60
N ASP A 245 34.51 21.00 -36.68
CA ASP A 245 35.87 20.51 -36.48
C ASP A 245 36.85 21.22 -37.40
N THR A 246 38.09 21.34 -36.94
CA THR A 246 39.17 21.94 -37.74
C THR A 246 40.36 21.01 -37.83
N ILE A 247 40.91 20.92 -39.03
CA ILE A 247 42.02 20.01 -39.34
C ILE A 247 43.16 20.84 -39.93
N LEU A 248 44.35 20.70 -39.37
CA LEU A 248 45.59 21.27 -39.90
C LEU A 248 46.44 20.15 -40.49
N ASN A 249 46.81 20.26 -41.78
CA ASN A 249 47.82 19.41 -42.40
C ASN A 249 49.06 20.26 -42.73
N ILE A 250 50.18 19.95 -42.10
CA ILE A 250 51.48 20.53 -42.40
C ILE A 250 52.27 19.55 -43.25
N THR A 251 52.76 20.01 -44.39
CA THR A 251 53.77 19.30 -45.21
C THR A 251 55.10 20.03 -45.10
N VAL A 252 56.16 19.31 -44.77
CA VAL A 252 57.52 19.86 -44.65
C VAL A 252 58.30 19.51 -45.90
N ASN A 253 58.83 20.53 -46.59
CA ASN A 253 59.74 20.32 -47.69
C ASN A 253 61.19 20.36 -47.21
N ASP A 254 61.99 19.46 -47.78
CA ASP A 254 63.45 19.53 -47.67
C ASP A 254 63.94 20.88 -48.18
N GLU A 255 64.94 21.43 -47.49
CA GLU A 255 65.60 22.66 -47.90
C GLU A 255 66.13 22.48 -49.34
N PRO A 256 65.87 23.43 -50.27
CA PRO A 256 66.41 23.34 -51.62
C PRO A 256 67.94 23.27 -51.56
N GLN A 257 68.48 22.13 -51.99
CA GLN A 257 69.92 21.89 -52.00
C GLN A 257 70.62 22.95 -52.89
N PRO A 258 71.71 23.58 -52.41
CA PRO A 258 72.42 24.65 -53.12
C PRO A 258 73.13 24.19 -54.41
#